data_AF-A0A9X9BI94-F1
#
_entry.id   AF-A0A9X9BI94-F1
#
_cell.length_a   1.000
_cell.length_b   1.000
_cell.length_c   1.000
_cell.angle_alpha   90.00
_cell.angle_beta   90.00
_cell.angle_gamma   90.00
#
_symmetry.space_group_name_H-M   'P 1'
#
loop_
_entity.id
_entity.type
_entity.pdbx_description
1 polymer ?
#
loop_
_entity_poly.entity_id
_entity_poly.type
_entity_poly.pdbx_seq_one_letter_code
_entity_poly.pdbx_strand_id
1 'polypeptide(L)'
;MRATAPIFHREFYRQQKGYPMAVTRKQEARALNTDEKELVEKSHHPFLQNVPDEELDHLAKLIRERRKKARDQAHQRRREMRGKAAARGATPSKADEGSHLKVSVLAMALRRINTEVERRRRMAASAQLIANARKALAAKEASEKKSKDFNTRHALEGMRNIPNEKYGSLIRPAERGRLRKAASVAQAKKDSRQKETG
;
A
#
# COMPACT_ATOMS: atom_id res chain seq x y z
N MET A 1 10.58 0.00 22.55
CA MET A 1 10.26 -0.54 21.21
C MET A 1 9.48 0.51 20.44
N ARG A 2 10.10 1.20 19.47
CA ARG A 2 9.43 2.22 18.65
C ARG A 2 8.63 1.50 17.55
N ALA A 3 7.32 1.69 17.53
CA ALA A 3 6.45 1.21 16.46
C ALA A 3 6.92 1.84 15.13
N THR A 4 7.52 1.03 14.26
CA THR A 4 7.80 1.39 12.88
C THR A 4 6.47 1.52 12.15
N ALA A 5 5.97 2.75 12.07
CA ALA A 5 4.87 3.09 11.19
C ALA A 5 5.16 2.56 9.76
N PRO A 6 4.15 2.05 9.04
CA PRO A 6 4.36 1.53 7.70
C PRO A 6 4.96 2.63 6.81
N ILE A 7 6.17 2.34 6.31
CA ILE A 7 7.06 3.22 5.53
C ILE A 7 6.38 3.79 4.26
N PHE A 8 5.30 3.15 3.79
CA PHE A 8 4.56 3.53 2.58
C PHE A 8 3.77 4.85 2.65
N HIS A 9 3.52 5.42 3.83
CA HIS A 9 2.79 6.71 3.91
C HIS A 9 3.71 7.93 3.82
N ARG A 10 5.02 7.81 4.12
CA ARG A 10 5.90 8.98 4.25
C ARG A 10 6.63 9.36 2.96
N GLU A 11 6.84 8.40 2.06
CA GLU A 11 7.50 8.66 0.77
C GLU A 11 6.53 9.13 -0.32
N PHE A 12 5.27 8.68 -0.29
CA PHE A 12 4.24 9.12 -1.24
C PHE A 12 3.86 10.61 -1.08
N TYR A 13 3.99 11.15 0.13
CA TYR A 13 3.76 12.58 0.42
C TYR A 13 4.96 13.47 0.08
N ARG A 14 6.19 12.91 -0.05
CA ARG A 14 7.40 13.69 -0.32
C ARG A 14 7.49 14.17 -1.77
N GLN A 15 6.80 13.50 -2.71
CA GLN A 15 6.79 13.86 -4.13
C GLN A 15 5.60 14.75 -4.55
N GLN A 16 5.03 15.55 -3.64
CA GLN A 16 3.84 16.37 -3.94
C GLN A 16 3.89 17.82 -3.41
N LYS A 17 5.07 18.39 -3.20
CA LYS A 17 5.27 19.80 -2.79
C LYS A 17 4.88 20.86 -3.86
N GLY A 18 4.06 20.54 -4.86
CA GLY A 18 3.82 21.42 -6.02
C GLY A 18 2.38 21.48 -6.54
N TYR A 19 1.39 20.91 -5.86
CA TYR A 19 -0.02 20.97 -6.31
C TYR A 19 -0.90 21.62 -5.23
N PRO A 20 -1.74 22.62 -5.56
CA PRO A 20 -2.62 23.26 -4.59
C PRO A 20 -3.58 22.22 -4.00
N MET A 21 -3.61 22.13 -2.67
CA MET A 21 -4.35 21.10 -1.92
C MET A 21 -5.87 21.26 -2.00
N ALA A 22 -6.36 22.41 -2.45
CA ALA A 22 -7.78 22.67 -2.63
C ALA A 22 -8.01 23.22 -4.05
N VAL A 23 -8.51 22.37 -4.94
CA VAL A 23 -9.08 22.79 -6.22
C VAL A 23 -10.60 22.80 -6.05
N THR A 24 -11.25 23.90 -6.37
CA THR A 24 -12.71 23.99 -6.26
C THR A 24 -13.37 23.16 -7.37
N ARG A 25 -14.60 22.65 -7.16
CA ARG A 25 -15.34 21.91 -8.21
C ARG A 25 -15.46 22.70 -9.52
N LYS A 26 -15.59 24.03 -9.43
CA LYS A 26 -15.61 24.93 -10.59
C LYS A 26 -14.27 24.92 -11.35
N GLN A 27 -13.15 24.89 -10.64
CA GLN A 27 -11.82 24.75 -11.26
C GLN A 27 -11.59 23.35 -11.83
N GLU A 28 -12.07 22.30 -11.16
CA GLU A 28 -12.06 20.92 -11.69
C GLU A 28 -12.81 20.87 -13.03
N ALA A 29 -14.04 21.41 -13.08
CA ALA A 29 -14.87 21.44 -14.29
C ALA A 29 -14.27 22.27 -15.44
N ARG A 30 -13.41 23.26 -15.14
CA ARG A 30 -12.72 24.06 -16.15
C ARG A 30 -11.51 23.33 -16.76
N ALA A 31 -10.85 22.47 -15.97
CA ALA A 31 -9.60 21.83 -16.35
C ALA A 31 -9.79 20.51 -17.12
N LEU A 32 -10.93 19.85 -16.93
CA LEU A 32 -11.21 18.50 -17.45
C LEU A 32 -12.08 18.54 -18.72
N ASN A 33 -11.91 17.54 -19.59
CA ASN A 33 -12.87 17.27 -20.67
C ASN A 33 -14.08 16.48 -20.12
N THR A 34 -15.12 16.26 -20.94
CA THR A 34 -16.37 15.59 -20.52
C THR A 34 -16.11 14.21 -19.92
N ASP A 35 -15.40 13.33 -20.64
CA ASP A 35 -15.06 11.98 -20.17
C ASP A 35 -14.28 12.00 -18.84
N GLU A 36 -13.32 12.91 -18.70
CA GLU A 36 -12.52 13.03 -17.48
C GLU A 36 -13.33 13.58 -16.31
N LYS A 37 -14.31 14.46 -16.57
CA LYS A 37 -15.23 14.93 -15.53
C LYS A 37 -16.03 13.77 -14.97
N GLU A 38 -16.62 12.93 -15.83
CA GLU A 38 -17.38 11.76 -15.39
C GLU A 38 -16.53 10.80 -14.55
N LEU A 39 -15.27 10.57 -14.94
CA LEU A 39 -14.35 9.75 -14.15
C LEU A 39 -14.01 10.37 -12.80
N VAL A 40 -13.81 11.68 -12.74
CA VAL A 40 -13.51 12.40 -11.49
C VAL A 40 -14.75 12.47 -10.59
N GLU A 41 -15.95 12.61 -11.15
CA GLU A 41 -17.22 12.52 -10.42
C GLU A 41 -17.42 11.17 -9.74
N LYS A 42 -17.10 10.06 -10.43
CA LYS A 42 -17.10 8.71 -9.83
C LYS A 42 -16.13 8.56 -8.66
N SER A 43 -15.05 9.37 -8.62
CA SER A 43 -14.08 9.38 -7.52
C SER A 43 -14.53 10.18 -6.30
N HIS A 44 -15.61 10.97 -6.40
CA HIS A 44 -16.10 11.79 -5.29
C HIS A 44 -16.98 10.97 -4.34
N HIS A 45 -16.94 11.35 -3.06
CA HIS A 45 -17.89 10.85 -2.08
C HIS A 45 -19.27 11.47 -2.33
N PRO A 46 -20.41 10.75 -2.20
CA PRO A 46 -20.56 9.38 -1.70
C PRO A 46 -20.43 8.27 -2.75
N PHE A 47 -20.41 8.59 -4.05
CA PHE A 47 -20.42 7.59 -5.12
C PHE A 47 -19.31 6.54 -4.98
N LEU A 48 -18.10 6.98 -4.61
CA LEU A 48 -16.94 6.11 -4.42
C LEU A 48 -17.18 4.97 -3.41
N GLN A 49 -18.07 5.15 -2.42
CA GLN A 49 -18.38 4.10 -1.44
C GLN A 49 -19.19 2.94 -2.03
N ASN A 50 -20.00 3.21 -3.05
CA ASN A 50 -20.92 2.25 -3.63
C ASN A 50 -20.32 1.46 -4.81
N VAL A 51 -19.10 1.81 -5.25
CA VAL A 51 -18.40 1.15 -6.36
C VAL A 51 -17.82 -0.19 -5.87
N PRO A 52 -17.99 -1.32 -6.57
CA PRO A 52 -17.38 -2.60 -6.19
C PRO A 52 -15.85 -2.60 -6.35
N ASP A 53 -15.15 -3.52 -5.68
CA ASP A 53 -13.67 -3.54 -5.65
C ASP A 53 -13.03 -3.69 -7.04
N GLU A 54 -13.62 -4.52 -7.91
CA GLU A 54 -13.13 -4.71 -9.29
C GLU A 54 -13.23 -3.42 -10.13
N GLU A 55 -14.33 -2.69 -9.96
CA GLU A 55 -14.54 -1.41 -10.65
C GLU A 55 -13.62 -0.31 -10.09
N LEU A 56 -13.26 -0.35 -8.80
CA LEU A 56 -12.29 0.59 -8.23
C LEU A 56 -10.91 0.43 -8.87
N ASP A 57 -10.47 -0.81 -9.09
CA ASP A 57 -9.20 -1.09 -9.76
C ASP A 57 -9.23 -0.65 -11.23
N HIS A 58 -10.33 -0.90 -11.92
CA HIS A 58 -10.52 -0.43 -13.29
C HIS A 58 -10.53 1.11 -13.37
N LEU A 59 -11.26 1.77 -12.47
CA LEU A 59 -11.32 3.23 -12.38
C LEU A 59 -9.93 3.83 -12.07
N ALA A 60 -9.18 3.22 -11.15
CA ALA A 60 -7.81 3.62 -10.84
C ALA A 60 -6.88 3.51 -12.06
N LYS A 61 -6.98 2.43 -12.84
CA LYS A 61 -6.22 2.25 -14.09
C LYS A 61 -6.54 3.35 -15.10
N LEU A 62 -7.82 3.58 -15.38
CA LEU A 62 -8.25 4.63 -16.32
C LEU A 62 -7.73 6.01 -15.91
N ILE A 63 -7.88 6.40 -14.64
CA ILE A 63 -7.40 7.71 -14.17
C ILE A 63 -5.87 7.81 -14.24
N ARG A 64 -5.13 6.72 -13.97
CA ARG A 64 -3.66 6.70 -14.13
C ARG A 64 -3.25 6.94 -15.56
N GLU A 65 -3.91 6.32 -16.54
CA GLU A 65 -3.62 6.51 -17.95
C GLU A 65 -3.93 7.94 -18.42
N ARG A 66 -5.10 8.47 -18.04
CA ARG A 66 -5.47 9.86 -18.35
C ARG A 66 -4.50 10.86 -17.72
N ARG A 67 -4.08 10.61 -16.47
CA ARG A 67 -3.07 11.43 -15.77
C ARG A 67 -1.70 11.34 -16.45
N LYS A 68 -1.27 10.15 -16.88
CA LYS A 68 0.00 9.96 -17.60
C LYS A 68 -0.02 10.77 -18.88
N LYS A 69 -1.07 10.64 -19.69
CA LYS A 69 -1.25 11.39 -20.93
C LYS A 69 -1.26 12.90 -20.69
N ALA A 70 -1.98 13.39 -19.68
CA ALA A 70 -2.01 14.80 -19.31
C ALA A 70 -0.63 15.32 -18.86
N ARG A 71 0.12 14.50 -18.11
CA ARG A 71 1.48 14.82 -17.66
C ARG A 71 2.45 14.93 -18.84
N ASP A 72 2.39 13.98 -19.77
CA ASP A 72 3.25 13.98 -20.96
C ASP A 72 2.97 15.22 -21.83
N GLN A 73 1.70 15.60 -21.96
CA GLN A 73 1.30 16.84 -22.65
C GLN A 73 1.81 18.10 -21.93
N ALA A 74 1.70 18.17 -20.61
CA ALA A 74 2.23 19.29 -19.83
C ALA A 74 3.76 19.40 -19.97
N HIS A 75 4.48 18.27 -19.89
CA HIS A 75 5.92 18.25 -20.10
C HIS A 75 6.33 18.67 -21.51
N GLN A 76 5.57 18.25 -22.53
CA GLN A 76 5.79 18.68 -23.90
C GLN A 76 5.62 20.19 -24.05
N ARG A 77 4.50 20.76 -23.56
CA ARG A 77 4.25 22.21 -23.59
C ARG A 77 5.35 23.01 -22.88
N ARG A 78 5.81 22.51 -21.73
CA ARG A 78 6.95 23.09 -21.01
C ARG A 78 8.25 23.05 -21.81
N ARG A 79 8.50 22.00 -22.60
CA ARG A 79 9.67 21.91 -23.47
C ARG A 79 9.56 22.85 -24.67
N GLU A 80 8.38 22.98 -25.27
CA GLU A 80 8.09 23.93 -26.35
C GLU A 80 8.29 25.38 -25.90
N MET A 81 7.75 25.76 -24.74
CA MET A 81 7.96 27.09 -24.14
C MET A 81 9.45 27.41 -23.88
N ARG A 82 10.26 26.37 -23.64
CA ARG A 82 11.70 26.50 -23.43
C ARG A 82 12.50 26.44 -24.74
N GLY A 83 11.85 26.30 -25.89
CA GLY A 83 12.51 26.11 -27.19
C GLY A 83 13.24 24.77 -27.32
N LYS A 84 12.97 23.80 -26.44
CA LYS A 84 13.65 22.48 -26.40
C LYS A 84 12.89 21.38 -27.13
N ALA A 85 11.74 21.70 -27.71
CA ALA A 85 10.93 20.79 -28.51
C ALA A 85 10.23 21.57 -29.61
N ALA A 86 10.03 20.92 -30.76
CA ALA A 86 9.22 21.48 -31.84
C ALA A 86 7.77 21.69 -31.36
N ALA A 87 7.17 22.80 -31.77
CA ALA A 87 5.78 23.09 -31.47
C ALA A 87 4.89 22.02 -32.11
N ARG A 88 3.98 21.44 -31.32
CA ARG A 88 3.01 20.47 -31.84
C ARG A 88 1.93 21.12 -32.72
N GLY A 89 1.82 22.45 -32.70
CA GLY A 89 0.93 23.25 -33.55
C GLY A 89 1.68 24.35 -34.28
N ALA A 90 0.95 25.24 -34.97
CA ALA A 90 1.53 26.33 -35.76
C ALA A 90 2.39 27.30 -34.93
N THR A 91 2.11 27.44 -33.64
CA THR A 91 2.89 28.28 -32.71
C THR A 91 3.16 27.54 -31.41
N PRO A 92 4.31 27.77 -30.75
CA PRO A 92 4.59 27.24 -29.41
C PRO A 92 3.51 27.62 -28.40
N SER A 93 3.24 26.73 -27.43
CA SER A 93 2.29 27.00 -26.34
C SER A 93 2.71 28.24 -25.55
N LYS A 94 1.78 29.18 -25.31
CA LYS A 94 2.04 30.43 -24.57
C LYS A 94 1.87 30.31 -23.04
N ALA A 95 1.18 29.26 -22.58
CA ALA A 95 0.94 29.00 -21.16
C ALA A 95 0.81 27.49 -20.88
N ASP A 96 1.07 27.07 -19.63
CA ASP A 96 1.02 25.66 -19.17
C ASP A 96 0.20 25.46 -17.89
N GLU A 97 -0.38 26.52 -17.33
CA GLU A 97 -1.13 26.46 -16.06
C GLU A 97 -2.32 25.51 -16.12
N GLY A 98 -3.09 25.53 -17.22
CA GLY A 98 -4.23 24.64 -17.42
C GLY A 98 -3.84 23.16 -17.50
N SER A 99 -2.67 22.84 -18.09
CA SER A 99 -2.18 21.46 -18.15
C SER A 99 -1.78 20.95 -16.77
N HIS A 100 -1.14 21.80 -15.97
CA HIS A 100 -0.76 21.47 -14.60
C HIS A 100 -1.97 21.30 -13.68
N LEU A 101 -2.98 22.16 -13.82
CA LEU A 101 -4.24 22.03 -13.10
C LEU A 101 -4.95 20.72 -13.46
N LYS A 102 -5.00 20.36 -14.74
CA LYS A 102 -5.56 19.07 -15.17
C LYS A 102 -4.84 17.88 -14.53
N VAL A 103 -3.51 17.90 -14.51
CA VAL A 103 -2.69 16.86 -13.86
C VAL A 103 -2.94 16.79 -12.36
N SER A 104 -3.11 17.94 -11.69
CA SER A 104 -3.38 17.98 -10.25
C SER A 104 -4.75 17.39 -9.92
N VAL A 105 -5.79 17.74 -10.67
CA VAL A 105 -7.15 17.22 -10.47
C VAL A 105 -7.20 15.70 -10.66
N LEU A 106 -6.59 15.17 -11.72
CA LEU A 106 -6.50 13.72 -11.93
C LEU A 106 -5.67 13.01 -10.86
N ALA A 107 -4.64 13.67 -10.31
CA ALA A 107 -3.86 13.13 -9.20
C ALA A 107 -4.68 13.05 -7.90
N MET A 108 -5.53 14.06 -7.63
CA MET A 108 -6.43 14.05 -6.47
C MET A 108 -7.49 12.97 -6.58
N ALA A 109 -8.10 12.79 -7.76
CA ALA A 109 -9.06 11.72 -8.02
C ALA A 109 -8.43 10.33 -7.75
N LEU A 110 -7.22 10.10 -8.26
CA LEU A 110 -6.48 8.88 -7.99
C LEU A 110 -6.16 8.69 -6.49
N ARG A 111 -5.85 9.78 -5.77
CA ARG A 111 -5.63 9.73 -4.32
C ARG A 111 -6.89 9.28 -3.59
N ARG A 112 -8.07 9.83 -3.93
CA ARG A 112 -9.36 9.45 -3.32
C ARG A 112 -9.63 7.96 -3.50
N ILE A 113 -9.40 7.43 -4.71
CA ILE A 113 -9.59 5.99 -4.99
C ILE A 113 -8.61 5.14 -4.19
N ASN A 114 -7.31 5.46 -4.21
CA ASN A 114 -6.32 4.71 -3.44
C ASN A 114 -6.59 4.74 -1.94
N THR A 115 -7.10 5.86 -1.41
CA THR A 115 -7.50 5.93 0.01
C THR A 115 -8.68 5.05 0.33
N GLU A 116 -9.64 4.90 -0.60
CA GLU A 116 -10.78 4.00 -0.43
C GLU A 116 -10.35 2.53 -0.48
N VAL A 117 -9.49 2.15 -1.44
CA VAL A 117 -8.92 0.78 -1.51
C VAL A 117 -8.18 0.43 -0.20
N GLU A 118 -7.36 1.34 0.30
CA GLU A 118 -6.67 1.16 1.57
C GLU A 118 -7.64 1.11 2.78
N ARG A 119 -8.73 1.88 2.75
CA ARG A 119 -9.78 1.82 3.78
C ARG A 119 -10.44 0.43 3.80
N ARG A 120 -10.83 -0.10 2.64
CA ARG A 120 -11.43 -1.44 2.51
C ARG A 120 -10.47 -2.54 2.96
N ARG A 121 -9.21 -2.45 2.55
CA ARG A 121 -8.16 -3.38 2.99
C ARG A 121 -7.97 -3.39 4.51
N ARG A 122 -7.93 -2.22 5.16
CA ARG A 122 -7.80 -2.11 6.63
C ARG A 122 -9.03 -2.69 7.35
N MET A 123 -10.22 -2.44 6.83
CA MET A 123 -11.47 -3.01 7.35
C MET A 123 -11.45 -4.54 7.28
N ALA A 124 -11.08 -5.10 6.14
CA ALA A 124 -10.96 -6.55 5.96
C ALA A 124 -9.91 -7.17 6.89
N ALA A 125 -8.73 -6.55 7.01
CA ALA A 125 -7.67 -7.01 7.92
C ALA A 125 -8.11 -6.97 9.39
N SER A 126 -8.84 -5.93 9.81
CA SER A 126 -9.41 -5.83 11.15
C SER A 126 -10.41 -6.95 11.42
N ALA A 127 -11.32 -7.22 10.48
CA ALA A 127 -12.29 -8.31 10.60
C ALA A 127 -11.62 -9.68 10.73
N GLN A 128 -10.58 -9.95 9.93
CA GLN A 128 -9.78 -11.19 10.03
C GLN A 128 -9.09 -11.31 11.39
N LEU A 129 -8.52 -10.22 11.91
CA LEU A 129 -7.87 -10.21 13.22
C LEU A 129 -8.87 -10.56 14.33
N ILE A 130 -10.07 -9.97 14.30
CA ILE A 130 -11.13 -10.25 15.28
C ILE A 130 -11.55 -11.73 15.19
N ALA A 131 -11.73 -12.27 13.97
CA ALA A 131 -12.10 -13.68 13.79
C ALA A 131 -11.02 -14.63 14.34
N ASN A 132 -9.75 -14.34 14.07
CA ASN A 132 -8.62 -15.12 14.59
C ASN A 132 -8.54 -15.06 16.12
N ALA A 133 -8.74 -13.87 16.70
CA ALA A 133 -8.75 -13.69 18.15
C ALA A 133 -9.89 -14.50 18.81
N ARG A 134 -11.09 -14.47 18.24
CA ARG A 134 -12.23 -15.28 18.70
C ARG A 134 -11.95 -16.78 18.61
N LYS A 135 -11.33 -17.24 17.52
CA LYS A 135 -10.94 -18.65 17.35
C LYS A 135 -9.90 -19.08 18.40
N ALA A 136 -8.91 -18.23 18.68
CA ALA A 136 -7.89 -18.50 19.68
C ALA A 136 -8.49 -18.54 21.11
N LEU A 137 -9.40 -17.62 21.42
CA LEU A 137 -10.15 -17.62 22.68
C LEU A 137 -10.93 -18.93 22.86
N ALA A 138 -11.71 -19.33 21.85
CA ALA A 138 -12.49 -20.57 21.90
C ALA A 138 -11.60 -21.82 22.06
N ALA A 139 -10.44 -21.85 21.39
CA ALA A 139 -9.47 -22.94 21.55
C ALA A 139 -8.89 -23.01 22.97
N LYS A 140 -8.59 -21.85 23.57
CA LYS A 140 -8.12 -21.75 24.96
C LYS A 140 -9.20 -22.24 25.93
N GLU A 141 -10.43 -21.76 25.80
CA GLU A 141 -11.56 -22.18 26.64
C GLU A 141 -11.85 -23.69 26.51
N ALA A 142 -11.74 -24.26 25.30
CA ALA A 142 -11.90 -25.70 25.08
C ALA A 142 -10.77 -26.52 25.73
N SER A 143 -9.54 -25.99 25.78
CA SER A 143 -8.42 -26.64 26.46
C SER A 143 -8.54 -26.58 27.98
N GLU A 144 -9.05 -25.48 28.53
CA GLU A 144 -9.22 -25.26 29.96
C GLU A 144 -10.28 -26.19 30.57
N LYS A 145 -11.31 -26.55 29.79
CA LYS A 145 -12.35 -27.52 30.19
C LYS A 145 -11.85 -28.96 30.37
N LYS A 146 -10.59 -29.29 30.01
CA LYS A 146 -10.04 -30.65 30.12
C LYS A 146 -9.30 -30.97 31.43
N SER A 147 -9.26 -30.09 32.42
CA SER A 147 -8.76 -30.44 33.76
C SER A 147 -9.91 -30.63 34.76
N LYS A 148 -10.63 -31.75 34.66
CA LYS A 148 -11.11 -32.39 35.89
C LYS A 148 -9.89 -33.07 36.48
N ASP A 149 -9.23 -32.38 37.40
CA ASP A 149 -8.61 -32.95 38.59
C ASP A 149 -7.84 -31.83 39.31
N PHE A 150 -8.59 -30.89 39.88
CA PHE A 150 -8.06 -29.88 40.79
C PHE A 150 -7.44 -30.50 42.06
N ASN A 151 -7.63 -31.80 42.26
CA ASN A 151 -7.14 -32.54 43.42
C ASN A 151 -6.59 -33.93 43.04
N THR A 152 -5.67 -33.99 42.07
CA THR A 152 -4.85 -35.21 41.91
C THR A 152 -3.83 -35.30 43.04
N ARG A 153 -3.38 -36.52 43.36
CA ARG A 153 -2.25 -36.78 44.28
C ARG A 153 -0.98 -35.99 43.96
N HIS A 154 -0.83 -35.47 42.75
CA HIS A 154 0.36 -34.74 42.29
C HIS A 154 0.12 -33.22 42.13
N ALA A 155 -1.00 -32.68 42.60
CA ALA A 155 -1.33 -31.25 42.45
C ALA A 155 -0.32 -30.30 43.16
N LEU A 156 0.37 -30.79 44.20
CA LEU A 156 1.39 -30.05 44.96
C LEU A 156 2.82 -30.30 44.46
N GLU A 157 3.02 -31.20 43.49
CA GLU A 157 4.35 -31.52 42.96
C GLU A 157 4.87 -30.50 41.93
N GLY A 158 4.10 -29.43 41.67
CA GLY A 158 4.45 -28.38 40.73
C GLY A 158 4.41 -28.84 39.26
N MET A 159 4.82 -27.95 38.35
CA MET A 159 4.92 -28.28 36.93
C MET A 159 6.04 -29.31 36.76
N ARG A 160 5.71 -30.54 36.31
CA ARG A 160 6.74 -31.54 35.96
C ARG A 160 7.69 -30.89 34.97
N ASN A 161 8.94 -30.70 35.38
CA ASN A 161 9.99 -30.23 34.50
C ASN A 161 10.21 -31.35 33.47
N ILE A 162 9.53 -31.27 32.32
CA ILE A 162 9.90 -32.05 31.15
C ILE A 162 11.17 -31.35 30.65
N PRO A 163 12.36 -31.90 30.91
CA PRO A 163 13.56 -31.30 30.37
C PRO A 163 13.37 -31.21 28.87
N ASN A 164 13.60 -30.03 28.29
CA ASN A 164 13.80 -29.95 26.85
C ASN A 164 15.10 -30.72 26.59
N GLU A 165 14.97 -32.02 26.29
CA GLU A 165 16.05 -32.85 25.79
C GLU A 165 16.59 -32.11 24.58
N LYS A 166 17.70 -31.40 24.79
CA LYS A 166 18.33 -30.62 23.74
C LYS A 166 18.61 -31.60 22.62
N TYR A 167 17.81 -31.51 21.56
CA TYR A 167 17.93 -32.35 20.39
C TYR A 167 19.40 -32.32 19.96
N GLY A 168 20.00 -33.49 19.80
CA GLY A 168 21.36 -33.61 19.31
C GLY A 168 21.47 -32.81 18.02
N SER A 169 22.43 -31.89 17.96
CA SER A 169 22.66 -31.07 16.77
C SER A 169 22.87 -32.00 15.57
N LEU A 170 21.88 -32.11 14.68
CA LEU A 170 21.96 -32.90 13.43
C LEU A 170 23.09 -32.40 12.51
N ILE A 171 23.59 -31.19 12.78
CA ILE A 171 24.66 -30.53 12.05
C ILE A 171 25.97 -30.72 12.82
N ARG A 172 27.02 -31.17 12.12
CA ARG A 172 28.38 -31.22 12.65
C ARG A 172 28.84 -29.81 13.07
N PRO A 173 29.44 -29.61 14.26
CA PRO A 173 29.85 -28.28 14.73
C PRO A 173 30.70 -27.49 13.73
N ALA A 174 31.61 -28.16 13.01
CA ALA A 174 32.47 -27.56 11.98
C ALA A 174 31.69 -27.03 10.75
N GLU A 175 30.53 -27.60 10.44
CA GLU A 175 29.70 -27.20 9.29
C GLU A 175 28.75 -26.04 9.63
N ARG A 176 28.48 -25.81 10.92
CA ARG A 176 27.54 -24.78 11.40
C ARG A 176 27.92 -23.38 10.92
N GLY A 177 29.22 -23.04 10.99
CA GLY A 177 29.72 -21.74 10.54
C GLY A 177 29.54 -21.55 9.03
N ARG A 178 29.86 -22.59 8.25
CA ARG A 178 29.70 -22.61 6.79
C ARG A 178 28.25 -22.44 6.38
N LEU A 179 27.33 -23.22 6.98
CA LEU A 179 25.89 -23.14 6.68
C LEU A 179 25.30 -21.79 7.07
N ARG A 180 25.67 -21.24 8.23
CA ARG A 180 25.24 -19.90 8.66
C ARG A 180 25.71 -18.82 7.69
N LYS A 181 26.96 -18.92 7.21
CA LYS A 181 27.50 -17.96 6.24
C LYS A 181 26.81 -18.11 4.87
N ALA A 182 26.57 -19.33 4.41
CA ALA A 182 25.84 -19.60 3.18
C ALA A 182 24.42 -19.02 3.20
N ALA A 183 23.69 -19.22 4.30
CA ALA A 183 22.35 -18.66 4.49
C ALA A 183 22.37 -17.12 4.51
N SER A 184 23.34 -16.51 5.20
CA SER A 184 23.52 -15.05 5.21
C SER A 184 23.80 -14.49 3.81
N VAL A 185 24.64 -15.16 3.02
CA VAL A 185 24.94 -14.74 1.63
C VAL A 185 23.70 -14.90 0.73
N ALA A 186 22.95 -15.99 0.87
CA ALA A 186 21.72 -16.21 0.11
C ALA A 186 20.66 -15.15 0.44
N GLN A 187 20.52 -14.78 1.71
CA GLN A 187 19.60 -13.72 2.14
C GLN A 187 20.02 -12.36 1.58
N ALA A 188 21.31 -12.01 1.66
CA ALA A 188 21.82 -10.76 1.09
C ALA A 188 21.56 -10.65 -0.42
N LYS A 189 21.71 -11.76 -1.17
CA LYS A 189 21.34 -11.83 -2.60
C LYS A 189 19.84 -11.64 -2.85
N LYS A 190 19.00 -12.16 -1.96
CA LYS A 190 17.54 -11.98 -2.06
C LYS A 190 17.16 -10.53 -1.79
N ASP A 191 17.76 -9.93 -0.78
CA ASP A 191 17.51 -8.53 -0.39
C ASP A 191 18.03 -7.55 -1.45
N SER A 192 19.16 -7.85 -2.11
CA SER A 192 19.65 -7.04 -3.23
C SER A 192 18.72 -7.12 -4.44
N ARG A 193 18.20 -8.30 -4.78
CA ARG A 193 17.19 -8.45 -5.84
C ARG A 193 15.92 -7.67 -5.52
N GLN A 194 15.44 -7.70 -4.28
CA GLN A 194 14.25 -6.93 -3.90
C GLN A 194 14.46 -5.42 -4.02
N LYS A 195 15.68 -4.91 -3.76
CA LYS A 195 16.03 -3.50 -3.95
C LYS A 195 16.10 -3.08 -5.42
N GLU A 196 16.46 -3.99 -6.33
CA GLU A 196 16.51 -3.70 -7.77
C GLU A 196 15.13 -3.70 -8.43
N THR A 197 14.16 -4.41 -7.84
CA THR A 197 12.79 -4.55 -8.37
C THR A 197 11.77 -3.58 -7.77
N GLY A 198 12.16 -2.74 -6.80
CA GLY A 198 11.31 -1.74 -6.15
C GLY A 198 11.68 -0.33 -6.58
#